data_AF-A0A0Q1H527-F1
#
_entry.id   AF-A0A0Q1H527-F1
#
_cell.length_a   1.000
_cell.length_b   1.000
_cell.length_c   1.000
_cell.angle_alpha   90.00
_cell.angle_beta   90.00
_cell.angle_gamma   90.00
#
_symmetry.space_group_name_H-M   'P 1'
#
loop_
_entity.id
_entity.type
_entity.pdbx_description
1 polymer ?
#
loop_
_entity_poly.entity_id
_entity_poly.type
_entity_poly.pdbx_seq_one_letter_code
_entity_poly.pdbx_strand_id
1 'polypeptide(L)'
;MDYKKPIQISSFLVDDCKNLDYSIFMLNLYLNGFDKEDKPYKIDYNTLLMSYHMWKGKDLDEFCQSQTLSYFLLNPNNDSAEAREAFCIEIREFLLGS
;
A
#
# COMPACT_ATOMS: atom_id res chain seq x y z
N MET A 1 -8.43 -0.06 35.18
CA MET A 1 -7.72 -0.41 33.94
C MET A 1 -8.71 -0.21 32.81
N ASP A 2 -8.74 1.01 32.27
CA ASP A 2 -9.60 1.35 31.13
C ASP A 2 -9.04 0.69 29.88
N TYR A 3 -9.72 -0.34 29.39
CA TYR A 3 -9.48 -0.88 28.07
C TYR A 3 -9.88 0.20 27.06
N LYS A 4 -8.90 0.98 26.59
CA LYS A 4 -9.06 1.81 25.40
C LYS A 4 -9.45 0.85 24.27
N LYS A 5 -10.73 0.82 23.89
CA LYS A 5 -11.20 0.13 22.68
C LYS A 5 -10.27 0.55 21.55
N PRO A 6 -9.67 -0.38 20.78
CA PRO A 6 -8.92 0.00 19.61
C PRO A 6 -9.85 0.84 18.74
N ILE A 7 -9.39 2.04 18.38
CA ILE A 7 -10.09 2.88 17.41
C ILE A 7 -10.08 2.03 16.13
N GLN A 8 -11.22 1.43 15.84
CA GLN A 8 -11.42 0.67 14.63
C GLN A 8 -11.50 1.72 13.52
N ILE A 9 -10.36 2.05 12.93
CA ILE A 9 -10.30 2.88 11.74
C ILE A 9 -11.07 2.08 10.69
N SER A 10 -12.26 2.55 10.32
CA SER A 10 -13.07 1.92 9.29
C SER A 10 -12.26 1.92 8.01
N SER A 11 -11.93 0.71 7.53
CA SER A 11 -11.21 0.55 6.28
C SER A 11 -12.20 0.85 5.14
N PHE A 12 -11.90 1.88 4.34
CA PHE A 12 -12.77 2.25 3.21
C PHE A 12 -12.77 1.18 2.12
N LEU A 13 -11.76 0.30 2.11
CA LEU A 13 -11.70 -0.88 1.25
C LEU A 13 -12.50 -2.08 1.80
N VAL A 14 -12.81 -2.11 3.10
CA VAL A 14 -13.57 -3.20 3.74
C VAL A 14 -15.07 -2.92 3.81
N ASP A 15 -15.49 -1.65 3.83
CA ASP A 15 -16.92 -1.26 3.76
C ASP A 15 -17.56 -1.50 2.38
N ASP A 16 -16.83 -2.13 1.47
CA ASP A 16 -17.16 -2.19 0.06
C ASP A 16 -17.98 -3.43 -0.32
N CYS A 17 -19.28 -3.22 -0.50
CA CYS A 17 -20.09 -4.00 -1.42
C CYS A 17 -21.12 -3.14 -2.18
N LYS A 18 -21.07 -1.79 -2.08
CA LYS A 18 -22.15 -0.95 -2.62
C LYS A 18 -21.71 0.20 -3.53
N ASN A 19 -20.44 0.65 -3.52
CA ASN A 19 -20.06 1.78 -4.37
C ASN A 19 -18.56 1.84 -4.69
N LEU A 20 -18.15 1.12 -5.74
CA LEU A 20 -16.80 1.13 -6.29
C LEU A 20 -16.26 2.55 -6.52
N ASP A 21 -17.10 3.49 -6.97
CA ASP A 21 -16.69 4.87 -7.25
C ASP A 21 -16.26 5.61 -5.97
N TYR A 22 -16.90 5.29 -4.83
CA TYR A 22 -16.54 5.86 -3.53
C TYR A 22 -15.18 5.33 -3.05
N SER A 23 -14.93 4.03 -3.19
CA SER A 23 -13.64 3.42 -2.82
C SER A 23 -12.50 3.92 -3.69
N ILE A 24 -12.74 4.07 -5.00
CA ILE A 24 -11.78 4.70 -5.92
C ILE A 24 -11.52 6.16 -5.52
N PHE A 25 -12.55 6.93 -5.17
CA PHE A 25 -12.40 8.31 -4.70
C PHE A 25 -11.59 8.39 -3.40
N MET A 26 -11.89 7.55 -2.42
CA MET A 26 -11.16 7.50 -1.15
C MET A 26 -9.71 7.05 -1.32
N LEU A 27 -9.46 6.07 -2.19
CA LEU A 27 -8.10 5.63 -2.53
C LEU A 27 -7.31 6.75 -3.21
N ASN A 28 -7.93 7.47 -4.15
CA ASN A 28 -7.30 8.63 -4.79
C ASN A 28 -7.00 9.74 -3.79
N LEU A 29 -7.90 10.03 -2.86
CA LEU A 29 -7.64 10.98 -1.77
C LEU A 29 -6.49 10.52 -0.89
N TYR A 30 -6.40 9.22 -0.60
CA TYR A 30 -5.33 8.65 0.21
C TYR A 30 -3.97 8.74 -0.50
N LEU A 31 -3.92 8.40 -1.79
CA LEU A 31 -2.70 8.43 -2.60
C LEU A 31 -2.19 9.85 -2.87
N ASN A 32 -3.11 10.80 -3.12
CA ASN A 32 -2.78 12.18 -3.51
C ASN A 32 -2.80 13.18 -2.34
N GLY A 33 -3.46 12.86 -1.24
CA GLY A 33 -3.66 13.77 -0.10
C GLY A 33 -2.64 13.63 1.01
N PHE A 34 -1.93 12.51 1.09
CA PHE A 34 -0.83 12.33 2.04
C PHE A 34 0.49 12.79 1.40
N ASP A 35 1.13 13.79 2.01
CA ASP A 35 2.50 14.14 1.69
C ASP A 35 3.41 12.92 1.93
N LYS A 36 4.55 12.85 1.22
CA LYS A 36 5.48 11.71 1.32
C LYS A 36 5.94 11.41 2.76
N GLU A 37 5.91 12.41 3.64
CA GLU A 37 6.28 12.25 5.06
C GLU A 37 5.17 11.64 5.92
N ASP A 38 3.91 11.74 5.49
CA ASP A 38 2.73 11.33 6.26
C ASP A 38 2.19 9.94 5.87
N LYS A 39 2.71 9.33 4.78
CA LYS A 39 2.36 7.96 4.40
C LYS A 39 2.82 6.97 5.49
N PRO A 40 2.02 5.93 5.81
CA PRO A 40 2.39 4.94 6.83
C PRO A 40 3.51 3.99 6.39
N TYR A 41 4.01 4.16 5.16
CA TYR A 41 5.08 3.36 4.59
C TYR A 41 6.12 4.27 3.94
N LYS A 42 7.33 3.73 3.75
CA LYS A 42 8.41 4.37 3.01
C LYS A 42 8.99 3.38 2.02
N ILE A 43 9.12 3.81 0.76
CA ILE A 43 9.72 3.02 -0.30
C ILE A 43 11.14 3.52 -0.52
N ASP A 44 12.13 2.63 -0.36
CA ASP A 44 13.46 2.86 -0.90
C ASP A 44 13.47 2.42 -2.37
N TYR A 45 13.28 3.39 -3.26
CA TYR A 45 13.19 3.16 -4.69
C TYR A 45 14.48 2.60 -5.31
N ASN A 46 15.66 2.88 -4.74
CA ASN A 46 16.91 2.31 -5.24
C ASN A 46 16.98 0.82 -4.94
N THR A 47 16.66 0.45 -3.69
CA THR A 47 16.60 -0.95 -3.27
C THR A 47 15.51 -1.71 -4.04
N LEU A 48 14.35 -1.09 -4.25
CA LEU A 48 13.25 -1.64 -5.04
C LEU A 48 13.63 -1.88 -6.51
N LEU A 49 14.28 -0.91 -7.14
CA LEU A 49 14.70 -1.04 -8.54
C LEU A 49 15.76 -2.13 -8.70
N MET A 50 16.73 -2.19 -7.78
CA MET A 50 17.72 -3.26 -7.75
C MET A 50 17.07 -4.62 -7.53
N SER A 51 16.13 -4.74 -6.58
CA SER A 51 15.45 -6.00 -6.32
C SER A 51 14.60 -6.44 -7.51
N TYR A 52 13.96 -5.51 -8.23
CA TYR A 52 13.23 -5.80 -9.47
C TYR A 52 14.16 -6.32 -10.57
N HIS A 53 15.31 -5.68 -10.80
CA HIS A 53 16.26 -6.16 -11.81
C HIS A 53 16.91 -7.50 -11.46
N MET A 54 17.06 -7.81 -10.17
CA MET A 54 17.53 -9.12 -9.71
C MET A 54 16.42 -10.18 -9.71
N TRP A 55 15.16 -9.76 -9.71
CA TRP A 55 14.00 -10.63 -9.73
C TRP A 55 13.80 -11.22 -11.13
N LYS A 56 13.98 -12.54 -11.24
CA LYS A 56 13.87 -13.28 -12.52
C LYS A 56 12.42 -13.64 -12.88
N GLY A 57 11.44 -13.00 -12.25
CA GLY A 57 10.03 -13.24 -12.51
C GLY A 57 9.57 -12.61 -13.82
N LYS A 58 8.34 -12.93 -14.22
CA LYS A 58 7.74 -12.45 -15.49
C LYS A 58 6.54 -11.53 -15.28
N ASP A 59 5.98 -11.51 -14.07
CA ASP A 59 4.74 -10.81 -13.77
C ASP A 59 4.96 -9.64 -12.81
N LEU A 60 4.90 -8.41 -13.31
CA LEU A 60 5.07 -7.22 -12.50
C LEU A 60 4.14 -7.20 -11.28
N ASP A 61 2.90 -7.71 -11.41
CA ASP A 61 1.93 -7.71 -10.32
C ASP A 61 2.34 -8.68 -9.21
N GLU A 62 2.91 -9.83 -9.57
CA GLU A 62 3.50 -10.78 -8.61
C GLU A 62 4.65 -10.14 -7.82
N PHE A 63 5.51 -9.37 -8.49
CA PHE A 63 6.59 -8.65 -7.82
C PHE A 63 6.04 -7.60 -6.84
N CYS A 64 5.10 -6.77 -7.29
CA CYS A 64 4.52 -5.71 -6.46
C CYS A 64 3.83 -6.29 -5.22
N GLN A 65 3.05 -7.37 -5.38
CA GLN A 65 2.41 -8.08 -4.27
C GLN A 65 3.44 -8.67 -3.30
N SER A 66 4.49 -9.31 -3.82
CA SER A 66 5.55 -9.91 -3.00
C SER A 66 6.30 -8.86 -2.17
N GLN A 67 6.64 -7.71 -2.76
CA GLN A 67 7.26 -6.60 -2.03
C GLN A 67 6.31 -6.01 -0.98
N THR A 68 5.03 -5.84 -1.33
CA THR A 68 3.99 -5.33 -0.42
C THR A 68 3.84 -6.22 0.80
N LEU A 69 3.64 -7.53 0.60
CA LEU A 69 3.52 -8.49 1.68
C LEU A 69 4.78 -8.52 2.55
N SER A 70 5.95 -8.54 1.93
CA SER A 70 7.23 -8.55 2.65
C SER A 70 7.42 -7.31 3.52
N TYR A 71 7.05 -6.13 3.01
CA TYR A 71 7.18 -4.88 3.76
C TYR A 71 6.29 -4.87 5.00
N PHE A 72 5.00 -5.20 4.86
CA PHE A 72 4.05 -5.14 5.98
C PHE A 72 4.20 -6.30 6.96
N LEU A 73 4.76 -7.44 6.55
CA LEU A 73 5.21 -8.48 7.49
C LEU A 73 6.29 -7.96 8.45
N LEU A 74 7.17 -7.07 7.98
CA LEU A 74 8.23 -6.46 8.78
C LEU A 74 7.78 -5.18 9.50
N ASN A 75 6.66 -4.57 9.06
CA ASN A 75 6.10 -3.33 9.61
C ASN A 75 4.62 -3.50 10.00
N PRO A 76 4.27 -4.45 10.88
CA PRO A 76 2.87 -4.82 11.15
C PRO A 76 2.05 -3.70 11.81
N ASN A 77 2.70 -2.75 12.49
CA ASN A 77 2.00 -1.62 13.11
C ASN A 77 1.44 -0.62 12.08
N ASN A 78 1.95 -0.67 10.85
CA ASN A 78 1.56 0.23 9.75
C ASN A 78 0.65 -0.48 8.73
N ASP A 79 0.29 -1.73 9.02
CA ASP A 79 -0.39 -2.61 8.09
C ASP A 79 -1.91 -2.37 8.09
N SER A 80 -2.42 -1.92 6.94
CA SER A 80 -3.85 -1.84 6.65
C SER A 80 -4.10 -2.22 5.19
N ALA A 81 -5.36 -2.54 4.85
CA ALA A 81 -5.73 -2.84 3.47
C ALA A 81 -5.39 -1.67 2.53
N GLU A 82 -5.64 -0.44 2.97
CA GLU A 82 -5.35 0.80 2.24
C GLU A 82 -3.86 0.97 2.03
N ALA A 83 -3.07 0.77 3.09
CA ALA A 83 -1.63 0.93 3.04
C ALA A 83 -1.01 -0.10 2.09
N ARG A 84 -1.52 -1.34 2.08
CA ARG A 84 -1.08 -2.39 1.13
C ARG A 84 -1.42 -2.03 -0.32
N GLU A 85 -2.66 -1.63 -0.57
CA GLU A 85 -3.11 -1.29 -1.92
C GLU A 85 -2.32 -0.09 -2.46
N ALA A 86 -2.20 0.97 -1.65
CA ALA A 86 -1.44 2.16 -2.01
C ALA A 86 0.05 1.86 -2.27
N PHE A 87 0.67 1.06 -1.41
CA PHE A 87 2.07 0.65 -1.58
C PHE A 87 2.29 -0.17 -2.87
N CYS A 88 1.38 -1.11 -3.15
CA CYS A 88 1.43 -1.95 -4.35
C CYS A 88 1.31 -1.11 -5.64
N ILE A 89 0.35 -0.18 -5.67
CA ILE A 89 0.15 0.75 -6.79
C ILE A 89 1.38 1.63 -6.99
N GLU A 90 1.94 2.20 -5.92
CA GLU A 90 3.08 3.10 -6.00
C GLU A 90 4.35 2.40 -6.51
N ILE A 91 4.59 1.14 -6.09
CA ILE A 91 5.67 0.31 -6.66
C ILE A 91 5.44 0.11 -8.16
N ARG A 92 4.21 -0.24 -8.55
CA ARG A 92 3.87 -0.53 -9.93
C ARG A 92 4.06 0.70 -10.83
N GLU A 93 3.55 1.85 -10.40
CA GLU A 93 3.70 3.12 -11.12
C GLU A 93 5.18 3.51 -11.28
N PHE A 94 5.95 3.40 -10.18
CA PHE A 94 7.38 3.66 -10.21
C PHE A 94 8.13 2.78 -11.22
N LEU A 95 7.84 1.48 -11.27
CA LEU A 95 8.51 0.53 -12.18
C LEU A 95 8.06 0.68 -13.64
N LEU A 96 6.84 1.17 -13.88
CA LEU A 96 6.34 1.49 -15.22
C LEU A 96 6.78 2.88 -15.71
N GLY A 97 7.29 3.74 -14.82
CA GLY A 97 7.71 5.10 -15.14
C GLY A 97 6.54 6.02 -15.52
N SER A 98 5.36 5.76 -14.96
CA SER A 98 4.11 6.51 -15.21
C SER A 98 3.83 7.51 -14.09
#